data_AF-A0A3C0NKF7-F1
#
_entry.id   AF-A0A3C0NKF7-F1
#
_cell.length_a   1.000
_cell.length_b   1.000
_cell.length_c   1.000
_cell.angle_alpha   90.00
_cell.angle_beta   90.00
_cell.angle_gamma   90.00
#
_symmetry.space_group_name_H-M   'P 1'
#
loop_
_entity.id
_entity.type
_entity.pdbx_description
1 polymer ?
#
loop_
_entity_poly.entity_id
_entity_poly.type
_entity_poly.pdbx_seq_one_letter_code
_entity_poly.pdbx_strand_id
1 'polypeptide(L)' 'EIGLFLSYPPEDVRGFIENKAQNFKLVGTWKVYGDVDAARRTFARYQKCTESYCRAYSAGLGLEQLAVAI' A
#
# COMPACT_ATOMS: atom_id res chain seq x y z
N GLU A 1 -1.45 2.15 -16.50
CA GLU A 1 -1.62 1.10 -15.47
C GLU A 1 -2.24 1.71 -14.21
N ILE A 2 -3.15 1.00 -13.53
CA ILE A 2 -3.87 1.51 -12.33
C ILE A 2 -2.93 1.84 -11.16
N GLY A 3 -1.75 1.19 -11.09
CA GLY A 3 -0.76 1.41 -10.03
C GLY A 3 -0.29 2.87 -9.92
N LEU A 4 -0.19 3.59 -11.04
CA LEU A 4 0.16 5.02 -11.03
C LEU A 4 -0.94 5.89 -10.39
N PHE A 5 -2.22 5.54 -10.62
CA PHE A 5 -3.35 6.22 -10.00
C PHE A 5 -3.40 5.98 -8.48
N LEU A 6 -2.93 4.81 -8.03
CA LEU A 6 -2.77 4.46 -6.61
C LEU A 6 -1.48 5.05 -6.00
N SER A 7 -0.76 5.90 -6.73
CA SER A 7 0.52 6.50 -6.32
C SER A 7 1.59 5.46 -5.97
N TYR A 8 1.56 4.29 -6.60
CA TYR A 8 2.67 3.35 -6.50
C TYR A 8 3.90 3.92 -7.21
N PRO A 9 5.12 3.63 -6.72
CA PRO A 9 6.34 4.12 -7.35
C PRO A 9 6.37 3.73 -8.84
N PRO A 10 6.63 4.67 -9.77
CA PRO A 10 6.62 4.39 -11.20
C PRO A 10 7.56 3.24 -11.61
N GLU A 11 8.67 3.08 -10.88
CA GLU A 11 9.62 1.98 -11.05
C GLU A 11 9.02 0.61 -10.74
N ASP A 12 8.13 0.52 -9.75
CA ASP A 12 7.44 -0.72 -9.39
C ASP A 12 6.34 -1.06 -10.38
N VAL A 13 5.62 -0.04 -10.88
CA VAL A 13 4.64 -0.18 -11.96
C VAL A 13 5.35 -0.68 -13.23
N ARG A 14 6.41 0.00 -13.67
CA ARG A 14 7.19 -0.44 -14.84
C ARG A 14 7.75 -1.85 -14.65
N GLY A 15 8.34 -2.13 -13.49
CA GLY A 15 8.89 -3.44 -13.18
C GLY A 15 7.83 -4.55 -13.19
N PHE A 16 6.61 -4.25 -12.76
CA PHE A 16 5.48 -5.18 -12.82
C PHE A 16 5.10 -5.54 -14.27
N ILE A 17 5.07 -4.56 -15.18
CA ILE A 17 4.82 -4.79 -16.62
C ILE A 17 5.94 -5.63 -17.22
N GLU A 18 7.19 -5.17 -17.08
CA GLU A 18 8.36 -5.75 -17.75
C GLU A 18 8.61 -7.19 -17.30
N ASN A 19 8.45 -7.45 -15.99
CA ASN A 19 8.66 -8.78 -15.42
C ASN A 19 7.39 -9.64 -15.44
N LYS A 20 6.29 -9.18 -16.06
CA LYS A 20 5.00 -9.89 -16.11
C LYS A 20 4.56 -10.38 -14.73
N ALA A 21 4.67 -9.51 -13.73
CA ALA A 21 4.38 -9.78 -12.32
C ALA A 21 5.25 -10.85 -11.64
N GLN A 22 6.33 -11.33 -12.25
CA GLN A 22 7.31 -12.27 -11.66
C GLN A 22 8.56 -11.54 -11.18
N ASN A 23 9.54 -12.24 -10.61
CA ASN A 23 10.87 -11.72 -10.22
C ASN A 23 10.87 -10.45 -9.37
N PHE A 24 9.87 -10.30 -8.49
CA PHE A 24 9.78 -9.18 -7.57
C PHE A 24 10.78 -9.34 -6.41
N LYS A 25 11.25 -8.22 -5.86
CA LYS A 25 12.15 -8.17 -4.70
C LYS A 25 11.41 -8.35 -3.38
N LEU A 26 10.19 -7.85 -3.30
CA LEU A 26 9.32 -7.91 -2.12
C LEU A 26 7.85 -7.89 -2.55
N VAL A 27 6.98 -8.52 -1.76
CA VAL A 27 5.53 -8.41 -1.86
C VAL A 27 4.98 -7.82 -0.57
N GLY A 28 4.12 -6.82 -0.71
CA GLY A 28 3.30 -6.26 0.37
C GLY A 28 1.99 -5.74 -0.22
N THR A 29 1.68 -4.46 -0.01
CA THR A 29 0.52 -3.80 -0.66
C THR A 29 0.62 -3.84 -2.20
N TRP A 30 1.84 -3.85 -2.74
CA TRP A 30 2.12 -4.12 -4.14
C TRP A 30 3.42 -4.96 -4.29
N LYS A 31 3.74 -5.35 -5.53
CA LYS A 31 5.00 -6.05 -5.87
C LYS A 31 6.10 -5.03 -6.13
N VAL A 32 7.19 -5.12 -5.38
CA VAL A 32 8.31 -4.17 -5.42
C VAL A 32 9.40 -4.68 -6.35
N TYR A 33 9.84 -3.81 -7.23
CA TYR A 33 10.93 -3.97 -8.19
C TYR A 33 12.04 -2.93 -7.98
N GLY A 34 11.73 -1.81 -7.34
CA GLY A 34 12.64 -0.70 -7.02
C GLY A 34 13.30 -0.82 -5.64
N ASP A 35 13.11 0.21 -4.82
CA ASP A 35 13.65 0.34 -3.45
C ASP A 35 12.80 -0.44 -2.44
N VAL A 36 13.37 -1.53 -1.94
CA VAL A 36 12.73 -2.43 -0.97
C VAL A 36 12.53 -1.75 0.38
N ASP A 37 13.47 -0.94 0.84
CA ASP A 37 13.41 -0.31 2.16
C ASP A 37 12.39 0.82 2.18
N ALA A 38 12.32 1.62 1.11
CA ALA A 38 11.26 2.61 0.94
C ALA A 38 9.88 1.94 0.92
N ALA A 39 9.72 0.85 0.17
CA ALA A 39 8.46 0.11 0.12
C ALA A 39 8.07 -0.48 1.48
N ARG A 40 9.03 -1.07 2.24
CA ARG A 40 8.78 -1.55 3.60
C ARG A 40 8.27 -0.46 4.54
N ARG A 41 8.90 0.73 4.50
CA ARG A 41 8.45 1.87 5.32
C ARG A 41 7.01 2.27 4.96
N THR A 42 6.68 2.31 3.68
CA THR A 42 5.32 2.63 3.23
C THR A 42 4.31 1.56 3.64
N PHE A 43 4.63 0.28 3.47
CA PHE A 43 3.78 -0.83 3.92
C PHE A 43 3.52 -0.77 5.43
N ALA A 44 4.55 -0.52 6.23
CA ALA A 44 4.41 -0.37 7.68
C ALA A 44 3.51 0.81 8.04
N ARG A 45 3.61 1.94 7.30
CA ARG A 45 2.71 3.09 7.50
C ARG A 45 1.26 2.75 7.20
N TYR A 46 1.01 2.06 6.09
CA TYR A 46 -0.34 1.62 5.70
C TYR A 46 -0.91 0.65 6.71
N GLN A 47 -0.14 -0.38 7.09
CA GLN A 47 -0.54 -1.35 8.11
C GLN A 47 -0.91 -0.67 9.44
N LYS A 48 -0.06 0.23 9.94
CA LYS A 48 -0.34 0.96 11.20
C LYS A 48 -1.63 1.78 11.13
N CYS A 49 -1.87 2.44 9.99
CA CYS A 49 -3.11 3.19 9.76
C CYS A 49 -4.32 2.25 9.76
N THR A 50 -4.26 1.18 8.97
CA THR A 50 -5.32 0.17 8.89
C THR A 50 -5.61 -0.44 10.25
N GLU A 51 -4.60 -0.83 11.01
CA GLU A 51 -4.78 -1.38 12.37
C GLU A 51 -5.47 -0.41 13.31
N SER A 52 -5.11 0.88 13.26
CA SER A 52 -5.74 1.91 14.09
C SER A 52 -7.21 2.09 13.74
N TYR A 53 -7.53 2.12 12.46
CA TYR A 53 -8.90 2.24 11.96
C TYR A 53 -9.74 0.99 12.25
N CYS A 54 -9.17 -0.21 12.07
CA CYS A 54 -9.83 -1.47 12.40
C CYS A 54 -10.15 -1.54 13.90
N ARG A 55 -9.23 -1.13 14.78
CA ARG A 55 -9.50 -1.07 16.23
C ARG A 55 -10.64 -0.11 16.55
N ALA A 56 -10.64 1.07 15.95
CA ALA A 56 -11.69 2.06 16.13
C ALA A 56 -13.06 1.53 15.65
N TYR A 57 -13.09 0.88 14.49
CA TYR A 57 -14.29 0.22 13.96
C TYR A 57 -14.78 -0.90 14.89
N SER A 58 -13.90 -1.78 15.35
CA SER A 58 -14.23 -2.85 16.31
C SER A 58 -14.69 -2.32 17.67
N ALA A 59 -14.32 -1.09 18.04
CA ALA A 59 -14.81 -0.40 19.22
C ALA A 59 -16.19 0.26 19.03
N GLY A 60 -16.82 0.11 17.86
CA GLY A 60 -18.18 0.56 17.57
C GLY A 60 -18.28 1.90 16.84
N LEU A 61 -17.17 2.49 16.38
CA LEU A 61 -17.23 3.68 15.53
C LEU A 61 -17.75 3.31 14.13
N GLY A 62 -18.71 4.08 13.63
CA GLY A 62 -19.21 3.92 12.26
C GLY A 62 -18.16 4.32 11.22
N LEU A 63 -18.23 3.71 10.02
CA LEU A 63 -17.29 4.02 8.92
C LEU A 63 -17.28 5.51 8.55
N GLU A 64 -18.45 6.17 8.59
CA GLU A 64 -18.57 7.62 8.38
C GLU A 64 -17.67 8.44 9.32
N GLN A 65 -17.56 8.01 10.59
CA GLN A 65 -16.76 8.70 11.61
C GLN A 65 -15.27 8.44 11.45
N LEU A 66 -14.91 7.33 10.80
CA LEU A 66 -13.53 6.99 10.47
C LEU A 66 -13.05 7.72 9.22
N ALA A 67 -13.96 8.07 8.30
CA ALA A 67 -13.67 8.84 7.09
C ALA A 67 -13.43 10.34 7.39
N VAL A 68 -12.40 10.63 8.20
CA VAL A 68 -11.95 12.00 8.47
C VAL A 68 -11.45 12.65 7.19
N ALA A 69 -11.96 13.85 6.89
CA ALA A 69 -11.49 14.66 5.78
C ALA A 69 -10.03 15.11 6.03
N ILE A 70 -9.22 15.10 4.96
CA ILE A 70 -7.85 15.64 4.92
C ILE A 70 -7.92 17.06 4.36
#